data_AF-A0A9D6UYQ0-F1
#
_entry.id   AF-A0A9D6UYQ0-F1
#
_cell.length_a   1.000
_cell.length_b   1.000
_cell.length_c   1.000
_cell.angle_alpha   90.00
_cell.angle_beta   90.00
_cell.angle_gamma   90.00
#
_symmetry.space_group_name_H-M   'P 1'
#
loop_
_entity.id
_entity.type
_entity.pdbx_description
1 polymer ?
#
loop_
_entity_poly.entity_id
_entity_poly.type
_entity_poly.pdbx_seq_one_letter_code
_entity_poly.pdbx_strand_id
1 'polypeptide(L)' 'MKYPWTAISLTVIWLSTTYMIIKQPSLHVNQILLITLIGTIIIALIGFRSPTLRK' A
#
# COMPACT_ATOMS: atom_id res chain seq x y z
N MET A 1 7.61 -6.03 -16.74
CA MET A 1 7.42 -5.03 -15.67
C MET A 1 8.49 -5.22 -14.62
N LYS A 2 9.23 -4.17 -14.22
CA LYS A 2 10.41 -4.30 -13.34
C LYS A 2 10.09 -4.61 -11.87
N TYR A 3 8.86 -4.34 -11.38
CA TYR A 3 8.48 -4.51 -9.97
C TYR A 3 7.01 -4.98 -9.81
N PRO A 4 6.64 -6.16 -10.33
CA PRO A 4 5.25 -6.62 -10.33
C PRO A 4 4.68 -6.80 -8.92
N TRP A 5 5.49 -7.32 -7.99
CA TRP A 5 5.07 -7.58 -6.62
C TRP A 5 4.77 -6.30 -5.83
N THR A 6 5.60 -5.26 -5.99
CA THR A 6 5.38 -3.96 -5.35
C THR A 6 4.08 -3.31 -5.83
N ALA A 7 3.79 -3.40 -7.13
CA ALA A 7 2.54 -2.87 -7.70
C ALA A 7 1.30 -3.60 -7.17
N ILE A 8 1.37 -4.94 -7.05
CA ILE A 8 0.29 -5.74 -6.48
C ILE A 8 0.07 -5.37 -5.01
N SER A 9 1.13 -5.31 -4.21
CA SER A 9 1.03 -4.93 -2.79
C SER A 9 0.40 -3.55 -2.59
N LEU A 10 0.82 -2.56 -3.38
CA LEU A 10 0.24 -1.22 -3.36
C LEU A 10 -1.26 -1.27 -3.66
N THR A 11 -1.66 -1.99 -4.71
CA THR A 11 -3.06 -2.10 -5.12
C THR A 11 -3.93 -2.74 -4.03
N VAL A 12 -3.44 -3.81 -3.38
CA VAL A 12 -4.15 -4.50 -2.30
C VAL A 12 -4.33 -3.60 -1.07
N ILE A 13 -3.30 -2.81 -0.73
CA ILE A 13 -3.37 -1.87 0.39
C ILE A 13 -4.46 -0.83 0.15
N TRP A 14 -4.46 -0.21 -1.03
CA TRP A 14 -5.46 0.82 -1.36
C TRP A 14 -6.89 0.25 -1.40
N LEU A 15 -7.08 -0.93 -1.99
CA LEU A 15 -8.38 -1.62 -1.97
C LEU A 15 -8.87 -1.92 -0.56
N SER A 16 -7.98 -2.41 0.31
CA SER A 16 -8.30 -2.72 1.71
C SER A 16 -8.68 -1.46 2.48
N THR A 17 -7.92 -0.37 2.30
CA THR A 17 -8.20 0.92 2.91
C THR A 17 -9.56 1.47 2.48
N THR A 18 -9.87 1.44 1.17
CA THR A 18 -11.18 1.86 0.66
C THR A 18 -12.31 1.02 1.26
N TYR A 19 -12.13 -0.30 1.33
CA TYR A 19 -13.13 -1.19 1.94
C TYR A 19 -13.37 -0.86 3.42
N MET A 20 -12.30 -0.63 4.19
CA MET A 20 -12.40 -0.27 5.62
C MET A 20 -13.14 1.06 5.82
N ILE A 21 -12.82 2.08 5.03
CA ILE A 21 -13.47 3.40 5.13
C ILE A 21 -14.98 3.29 4.84
N ILE A 22 -15.37 2.48 3.86
CA ILE A 22 -16.78 2.30 3.49
C ILE A 22 -17.55 1.50 4.55
N LYS A 23 -16.94 0.45 5.12
CA LYS A 23 -17.62 -0.47 6.05
C LYS A 23 -17.63 0.00 7.50
N GLN A 24 -16.67 0.81 7.92
CA GLN A 24 -16.53 1.25 9.31
C GLN A 24 -16.42 2.78 9.41
N PRO A 25 -17.54 3.52 9.23
CA PRO A 25 -17.54 4.98 9.30
C PRO A 25 -17.24 5.52 10.70
N SER A 26 -17.25 4.68 11.73
CA SER A 26 -16.83 5.03 13.09
C SER A 26 -15.32 5.22 13.23
N LEU A 27 -14.52 4.77 12.27
CA LEU A 27 -13.09 5.01 12.26
C LEU A 27 -12.78 6.41 11.76
N HIS A 28 -11.84 7.09 12.42
CA HIS A 28 -11.31 8.36 11.95
C HIS A 28 -10.58 8.16 10.61
N VAL A 29 -11.27 8.49 9.51
CA VAL A 29 -10.78 8.38 8.12
C VAL A 29 -9.38 8.97 7.97
N ASN A 30 -9.14 10.14 8.59
CA ASN A 30 -7.84 10.81 8.56
C ASN A 30 -6.70 9.93 9.09
N GLN A 31 -6.92 9.18 10.17
CA GLN A 31 -5.89 8.31 10.75
C GLN A 31 -5.58 7.12 9.83
N ILE A 32 -6.61 6.49 9.26
CA ILE A 32 -6.43 5.38 8.32
C ILE A 32 -5.64 5.83 7.09
N LEU A 33 -6.01 6.97 6.50
CA LEU A 33 -5.31 7.50 5.34
C LEU A 33 -3.84 7.81 5.64
N LEU A 34 -3.55 8.35 6.83
CA LEU A 34 -2.20 8.70 7.24
C LEU A 34 -1.33 7.44 7.45
N ILE A 35 -1.87 6.41 8.11
CA ILE A 35 -1.20 5.11 8.26
C ILE A 35 -0.98 4.45 6.89
N THR A 36 -2.00 4.47 6.03
CA THR A 36 -1.93 3.91 4.67
C THR A 36 -0.83 4.62 3.88
N LEU A 37 -0.77 5.95 3.93
CA LEU A 37 0.24 6.74 3.22
C LEU A 37 1.66 6.37 3.67
N ILE A 38 1.90 6.29 4.98
CA ILE A 38 3.21 5.90 5.54
C ILE A 38 3.58 4.48 5.08
N GLY A 39 2.67 3.52 5.18
CA GLY A 39 2.89 2.16 4.72
C GLY A 39 3.20 2.08 3.23
N THR A 40 2.51 2.87 2.42
CA THR A 40 2.72 3.01 0.96
C THR A 40 4.14 3.49 0.67
N ILE A 41 4.62 4.51 1.38
CA ILE A 41 5.98 5.05 1.23
C ILE A 41 7.02 3.99 1.58
N ILE A 42 6.87 3.31 2.71
CA ILE A 42 7.82 2.27 3.16
C ILE A 42 7.91 1.14 2.13
N ILE A 43 6.76 0.63 1.66
CA ILE A 43 6.70 -0.46 0.68
C ILE A 43 7.25 -0.01 -0.67
N ALA A 44 6.99 1.22 -1.09
CA ALA A 44 7.57 1.77 -2.31
C ALA A 44 9.10 1.85 -2.19
N LEU A 45 9.62 2.38 -1.09
CA LEU A 45 11.07 2.49 -0.87
C LEU A 45 11.77 1.13 -0.88
N ILE A 46 11.21 0.13 -0.21
CA ILE A 46 11.78 -1.22 -0.14
C ILE A 46 11.57 -1.97 -1.46
N GLY A 47 10.36 -1.94 -1.99
CA GLY A 47 9.95 -2.71 -3.16
C GLY A 47 10.64 -2.26 -4.45
N PHE A 48 10.81 -0.94 -4.65
CA PHE A 48 11.51 -0.41 -5.81
C PHE A 48 13.05 -0.41 -5.66
N ARG A 49 13.58 -0.46 -4.43
CA ARG A 49 15.02 -0.66 -4.19
C ARG A 49 15.45 -2.13 -4.21
N SER A 50 14.52 -3.08 -4.12
CA SER A 50 14.86 -4.50 -4.15
C SER A 50 15.61 -4.82 -5.46
N PRO A 51 16.84 -5.37 -5.38
CA PRO A 51 17.59 -5.72 -6.57
C PRO A 51 16.77 -6.76 -7.33
N THR A 52 16.40 -6.44 -8.57
CA THR A 52 15.76 -7.38 -9.49
C THR A 52 16.55 -8.67 -9.45
N LEU A 53 15.95 -9.75 -8.94
CA LEU A 53 16.49 -11.09 -9.09
C LEU A 53 16.66 -11.32 -10.59
N ARG A 54 17.88 -11.14 -11.06
CA ARG A 54 18.28 -11.29 -12.45
C ARG A 54 18.11 -12.79 -12.73
N LYS A 55 17.02 -13.13 -13.43
CA LYS A 55 16.83 -14.47 -14.00
C LYS A 55 17.95 -14.76 -14.99
#